data_AF-A0A9W9B4B7-F1
#
_entry.id   AF-A0A9W9B4B7-F1
#
_cell.length_a   1.000
_cell.length_b   1.000
_cell.length_c   1.000
_cell.angle_alpha   90.00
_cell.angle_beta   90.00
_cell.angle_gamma   90.00
#
_symmetry.space_group_name_H-M   'P 1'
#
loop_
_entity.id
_entity.type
_entity.pdbx_description
1 polymer ?
#
loop_
_entity_poly.entity_id
_entity_poly.type
_entity_poly.pdbx_seq_one_letter_code
_entity_poly.pdbx_strand_id
1 'polypeptide(L)'
;MSLSPPMPPFNSTDPTASFLSSSALDFLLIELVPLAQRVTSQRDFPSSSPATQNPDGVTSSSHHRKSDSAAAAHHPPAADSPKRIDDEEHLDAVHLRLESQGYRVGQGLVERFSRDRPRFNDTLDVIKFLCKDLWSLVFGKNIDNLKTNHRGVYVLTDNAFRPFSRMSTETGSQAVLRAQPFLWFPCGIIRGALAALGISATVQAEVNELPAAIFQIKTIAAKP
;
A
#
# COMPACT_ATOMS: atom_id res chain seq x y z
N MET A 1 -27.76 -33.17 14.44
CA MET A 1 -26.50 -32.65 15.01
C MET A 1 -26.28 -31.27 14.43
N SER A 2 -26.69 -30.23 15.15
CA SER A 2 -26.48 -28.83 14.74
C SER A 2 -24.99 -28.52 14.92
N LEU A 3 -24.28 -28.28 13.82
CA LEU A 3 -22.93 -27.76 13.88
C LEU A 3 -23.06 -26.27 14.20
N SER A 4 -22.86 -25.92 15.46
CA SER A 4 -22.71 -24.54 15.90
C SER A 4 -21.68 -23.86 14.98
N PRO A 5 -21.95 -22.65 14.46
CA PRO A 5 -20.93 -21.92 13.72
C PRO A 5 -19.69 -21.77 14.62
N PRO A 6 -18.47 -21.98 14.09
CA PRO A 6 -17.27 -21.78 14.87
C PRO A 6 -17.32 -20.37 15.47
N MET A 7 -17.15 -20.28 16.79
CA MET A 7 -17.18 -19.01 17.50
C MET A 7 -16.20 -18.04 16.84
N PRO A 8 -16.54 -16.74 16.73
CA PRO A 8 -15.62 -15.74 16.19
C PRO A 8 -14.30 -15.81 16.96
N PRO A 9 -13.15 -15.63 16.29
CA PRO A 9 -11.82 -15.96 16.82
C PRO A 9 -11.35 -15.06 17.98
N PHE A 10 -12.21 -14.16 18.46
CA PHE A 10 -11.98 -13.31 19.61
C PHE A 10 -13.19 -13.46 20.53
N ASN A 11 -13.13 -14.39 21.47
CA ASN A 11 -14.07 -14.35 22.57
C ASN A 11 -13.56 -13.29 23.58
N SER A 12 -14.49 -12.57 24.22
CA SER A 12 -14.17 -11.67 25.33
C SER A 12 -13.65 -12.39 26.58
N THR A 13 -13.44 -13.71 26.48
CA THR A 13 -12.96 -14.59 27.56
C THR A 13 -11.52 -15.06 27.36
N ASP A 14 -10.82 -14.61 26.30
CA ASP A 14 -9.39 -14.86 26.12
C ASP A 14 -8.64 -13.82 26.98
N PRO A 15 -8.04 -14.23 28.11
CA PRO A 15 -7.37 -13.31 29.02
C PRO A 15 -6.11 -12.68 28.38
N THR A 16 -5.67 -13.16 27.22
CA THR A 16 -4.56 -12.59 26.44
C THR A 16 -5.02 -11.68 25.29
N ALA A 17 -6.32 -11.57 25.04
CA ALA A 17 -6.84 -10.71 23.98
C ALA A 17 -6.80 -9.23 24.39
N SER A 18 -5.95 -8.47 23.70
CA SER A 18 -5.95 -7.01 23.77
C SER A 18 -6.98 -6.43 22.80
N PHE A 19 -7.89 -5.59 23.29
CA PHE A 19 -8.85 -4.87 22.46
C PHE A 19 -8.36 -3.45 22.20
N LEU A 20 -8.48 -3.01 20.95
CA LEU A 20 -8.16 -1.65 20.51
C LEU A 20 -9.39 -1.04 19.85
N SER A 21 -9.51 0.29 19.89
CA SER A 21 -10.57 0.99 19.16
C SER A 21 -10.42 0.77 17.66
N SER A 22 -11.51 0.47 16.96
CA SER A 22 -11.52 0.35 15.49
C SER A 22 -11.04 1.63 14.80
N SER A 23 -11.30 2.79 15.41
CA SER A 23 -10.81 4.09 14.93
C SER A 23 -9.29 4.16 14.87
N ALA A 24 -8.56 3.45 15.74
CA ALA A 24 -7.10 3.43 15.71
C ALA A 24 -6.57 2.76 14.44
N LEU A 25 -7.22 1.68 13.98
CA LEU A 25 -6.88 1.03 12.72
C LEU A 25 -7.20 1.96 11.54
N ASP A 26 -8.34 2.63 11.56
CA ASP A 26 -8.70 3.60 10.51
C ASP A 26 -7.65 4.70 10.37
N PHE A 27 -7.26 5.35 11.48
CA PHE A 27 -6.24 6.40 11.46
C PHE A 27 -4.87 5.87 11.01
N LEU A 28 -4.51 4.65 11.43
CA LEU A 28 -3.29 4.00 10.97
C LEU A 28 -3.30 3.81 9.45
N LEU A 29 -4.39 3.31 8.87
CA LEU A 29 -4.51 3.08 7.43
C LEU A 29 -4.50 4.38 6.62
N ILE A 30 -5.06 5.46 7.17
CA ILE A 30 -5.01 6.81 6.55
C ILE A 30 -3.57 7.34 6.50
N GLU A 31 -2.82 7.22 7.59
CA GLU A 31 -1.45 7.74 7.69
C GLU A 31 -0.39 6.81 7.07
N LEU A 32 -0.76 5.57 6.73
CA LEU A 32 0.18 4.56 6.25
C LEU A 32 0.92 5.00 4.98
N VAL A 33 0.18 5.52 3.98
CA VAL A 33 0.74 5.97 2.71
C VAL A 33 1.60 7.24 2.87
N PRO A 34 1.10 8.33 3.47
CA PRO A 34 1.92 9.54 3.69
C PRO A 34 3.19 9.26 4.51
N LEU A 35 3.10 8.38 5.51
CA LEU A 35 4.26 7.98 6.31
C LEU A 35 5.27 7.18 5.46
N ALA A 36 4.81 6.24 4.64
CA ALA A 36 5.69 5.47 3.76
C ALA A 36 6.41 6.35 2.74
N GLN A 37 5.72 7.33 2.15
CA GLN A 37 6.32 8.34 1.28
C GLN A 37 7.40 9.13 2.02
N ARG A 38 7.07 9.72 3.17
CA ARG A 38 8.01 10.52 3.98
C ARG A 38 9.26 9.73 4.37
N VAL A 39 9.09 8.49 4.84
CA VAL A 39 10.21 7.63 5.26
C VAL A 39 11.08 7.22 4.07
N THR A 40 10.49 7.04 2.89
CA THR A 40 11.25 6.71 1.67
C THR A 40 12.06 7.93 1.22
N SER A 41 11.47 9.13 1.19
CA SER A 41 12.18 10.37 0.82
C SER A 41 13.37 10.67 1.74
N GLN A 42 13.28 10.34 3.03
CA GLN A 42 14.39 10.50 3.98
C GLN A 42 15.56 9.55 3.74
N ARG A 43 15.35 8.42 3.05
CA ARG A 43 16.42 7.46 2.72
C ARG A 43 17.14 7.85 1.44
N ASP A 44 16.42 8.42 0.48
CA ASP A 44 16.97 8.86 -0.81
C ASP A 44 17.73 10.20 -0.65
N PHE A 45 17.31 11.03 0.30
CA PHE A 45 18.02 12.23 0.75
C PHE A 45 18.48 12.06 2.21
N PRO A 46 19.58 11.33 2.48
CA PRO A 46 20.24 11.48 3.76
C PRO A 46 20.58 12.96 3.86
N SER A 47 20.01 13.64 4.86
CA SER A 47 20.29 15.04 5.15
C SER A 47 21.75 15.32 4.85
N SER A 48 22.01 16.15 3.83
CA SER A 48 23.33 16.70 3.59
C SER A 48 23.83 17.14 4.96
N SER A 49 24.84 16.45 5.50
CA SER A 49 25.41 16.81 6.79
C SER A 49 25.64 18.32 6.75
N PRO A 50 25.24 19.09 7.77
CA PRO A 50 25.49 20.51 7.75
C PRO A 50 27.00 20.67 7.65
N ALA A 51 27.48 21.06 6.47
CA ALA A 51 28.87 21.36 6.24
C ALA A 51 29.24 22.36 7.32
N THR A 52 30.18 21.95 8.17
CA THR A 52 30.70 22.73 9.27
C THR A 52 31.17 24.06 8.69
N GLN A 53 30.39 25.13 8.89
CA GLN A 53 30.78 26.47 8.49
C GLN A 53 31.95 26.85 9.39
N ASN A 54 33.17 26.73 8.86
CA ASN A 54 34.33 27.39 9.41
C ASN A 54 34.10 28.91 9.35
N PRO A 55 34.09 29.64 10.49
CA PRO A 55 33.90 31.07 10.49
C PRO A 55 35.27 31.74 10.60
N ASP A 56 36.04 31.85 9.52
CA ASP A 56 37.21 32.73 9.50
C ASP A 56 37.59 33.13 8.07
N GLY A 57 37.37 34.41 7.77
CA GLY A 57 37.67 34.99 6.45
C GLY A 57 37.12 36.41 6.27
N VAL A 58 37.42 37.30 7.22
CA VAL A 58 37.18 38.75 7.09
C VAL A 58 38.25 39.36 6.17
N THR A 59 37.83 40.12 5.14
CA THR A 59 38.36 41.43 4.68
C THR A 59 37.70 41.81 3.34
N SER A 60 36.76 42.75 3.34
CA SER A 60 36.95 44.20 3.08
C SER A 60 37.03 44.58 1.59
N SER A 61 35.95 45.19 1.08
CA SER A 61 35.90 46.61 0.66
C SER A 61 35.00 46.88 -0.57
N SER A 62 34.34 48.03 -0.45
CA SER A 62 33.33 48.69 -1.27
C SER A 62 33.80 49.25 -2.61
N HIS A 63 32.93 49.27 -3.64
CA HIS A 63 32.36 50.48 -4.26
C HIS A 63 31.75 50.25 -5.67
N HIS A 64 30.47 50.65 -5.82
CA HIS A 64 29.95 51.57 -6.86
C HIS A 64 29.97 51.18 -8.36
N ARG A 65 28.79 50.93 -8.97
CA ARG A 65 28.05 51.83 -9.90
C ARG A 65 27.08 51.07 -10.82
N LYS A 66 25.92 51.70 -11.05
CA LYS A 66 24.93 51.36 -12.09
C LYS A 66 25.48 51.64 -13.49
N SER A 67 25.13 50.81 -14.46
CA SER A 67 24.87 51.24 -15.84
C SER A 67 24.01 50.20 -16.56
N ASP A 68 22.89 50.67 -17.12
CA ASP A 68 22.05 49.98 -18.09
C ASP A 68 22.84 49.64 -19.37
N SER A 69 22.53 48.52 -20.02
CA SER A 69 22.11 48.44 -21.45
C SER A 69 22.28 47.04 -22.06
N ALA A 70 21.15 46.54 -22.57
CA ALA A 70 20.93 45.62 -23.70
C ALA A 70 22.09 44.81 -24.31
N ALA A 71 21.92 43.48 -24.36
CA ALA A 71 21.98 42.66 -25.58
C ALA A 71 21.72 41.17 -25.32
N ALA A 72 20.84 40.58 -26.15
CA ALA A 72 20.79 39.17 -26.60
C ALA A 72 20.72 38.03 -25.55
N ALA A 73 19.52 37.46 -25.37
CA ALA A 73 19.33 36.08 -24.91
C ALA A 73 18.70 35.30 -26.08
N HIS A 74 19.44 34.55 -26.90
CA HIS A 74 19.88 33.18 -26.64
C HIS A 74 18.79 32.33 -25.97
N HIS A 75 18.09 31.54 -26.80
CA HIS A 75 17.26 30.43 -26.35
C HIS A 75 18.09 29.50 -25.46
N PRO A 76 17.65 29.15 -24.24
CA PRO A 76 18.23 28.01 -23.55
C PRO A 76 17.80 26.73 -24.29
N PRO A 77 18.70 25.74 -24.45
CA PRO A 77 18.31 24.45 -24.96
C PRO A 77 17.36 23.78 -23.96
N ALA A 78 16.37 23.07 -24.48
CA ALA A 78 15.46 22.25 -23.68
C ALA A 78 16.28 21.33 -22.77
N ALA A 79 16.18 21.56 -21.46
CA ALA A 79 16.77 20.69 -20.46
C ALA A 79 16.06 19.33 -20.53
N ASP A 80 16.78 18.37 -21.08
CA ASP A 80 16.51 16.94 -21.00
C ASP A 80 16.25 16.59 -19.52
N SER A 81 15.05 16.08 -19.23
CA SER A 81 14.44 16.08 -17.90
C SER A 81 14.98 14.95 -17.01
N PRO A 82 15.83 15.22 -16.01
CA PRO A 82 16.35 14.20 -15.07
C PRO A 82 15.36 13.89 -13.94
N LYS A 83 14.24 14.63 -13.85
CA LYS A 83 13.28 14.54 -12.75
C LYS A 83 12.34 13.33 -12.82
N ARG A 84 12.02 12.83 -14.02
CA ARG A 84 11.00 11.77 -14.17
C ARG A 84 11.47 10.40 -13.66
N ILE A 85 12.77 10.13 -13.75
CA ILE A 85 13.35 8.84 -13.34
C ILE A 85 13.35 8.74 -11.81
N ASP A 86 13.64 9.85 -11.11
CA ASP A 86 13.62 9.94 -9.64
C ASP A 86 12.20 9.74 -9.06
N ASP A 87 11.18 10.31 -9.70
CA ASP A 87 9.78 10.16 -9.27
C ASP A 87 9.27 8.71 -9.40
N GLU A 88 9.62 8.00 -10.48
CA GLU A 88 9.22 6.61 -10.72
C GLU A 88 9.93 5.65 -9.74
N GLU A 89 11.24 5.81 -9.55
CA GLU A 89 12.02 5.03 -8.59
C GLU A 89 11.51 5.23 -7.16
N HIS A 90 11.17 6.47 -6.79
CA HIS A 90 10.59 6.78 -5.50
C HIS A 90 9.22 6.08 -5.30
N LEU A 91 8.34 6.12 -6.29
CA LEU A 91 7.04 5.45 -6.23
C LEU A 91 7.20 3.93 -6.09
N ASP A 92 8.14 3.33 -6.81
CA ASP A 92 8.46 1.90 -6.71
C ASP A 92 8.98 1.52 -5.32
N ALA A 93 9.84 2.36 -4.73
CA ALA A 93 10.33 2.16 -3.37
C ALA A 93 9.21 2.23 -2.31
N VAL A 94 8.29 3.20 -2.45
CA VAL A 94 7.10 3.31 -1.59
C VAL A 94 6.18 2.10 -1.77
N HIS A 95 5.95 1.68 -3.01
CA HIS A 95 5.16 0.50 -3.36
C HIS A 95 5.72 -0.76 -2.68
N LEU A 96 7.01 -1.04 -2.88
CA LEU A 96 7.68 -2.20 -2.28
C LEU A 96 7.60 -2.17 -0.74
N ARG A 97 7.75 -1.00 -0.12
CA ARG A 97 7.67 -0.85 1.33
C ARG A 97 6.28 -1.19 1.87
N LEU A 98 5.24 -0.59 1.30
CA LEU A 98 3.86 -0.80 1.73
C LEU A 98 3.42 -2.24 1.50
N GLU A 99 3.74 -2.77 0.33
CA GLU A 99 3.43 -4.14 -0.03
C GLU A 99 4.17 -5.12 0.91
N SER A 100 5.46 -4.94 1.18
CA SER A 100 6.24 -5.80 2.10
C SER A 100 5.67 -5.79 3.53
N GLN A 101 5.22 -4.63 4.02
CA GLN A 101 4.54 -4.55 5.32
C GLN A 101 3.24 -5.34 5.31
N GLY A 102 2.42 -5.18 4.27
CA GLY A 102 1.19 -5.94 4.08
C GLY A 102 1.46 -7.44 4.02
N TYR A 103 2.49 -7.86 3.30
CA TYR A 103 2.90 -9.25 3.15
C TYR A 103 3.14 -9.92 4.50
N ARG A 104 3.92 -9.28 5.37
CA ARG A 104 4.20 -9.82 6.71
C ARG A 104 2.94 -9.90 7.57
N VAL A 105 2.06 -8.90 7.48
CA VAL A 105 0.76 -8.92 8.17
C VAL A 105 -0.09 -10.08 7.68
N GLY A 106 -0.20 -10.28 6.35
CA GLY A 106 -0.95 -11.37 5.74
C GLY A 106 -0.50 -12.75 6.22
N GLN A 107 0.81 -12.98 6.31
CA GLN A 107 1.35 -14.24 6.84
C GLN A 107 0.93 -14.48 8.30
N GLY A 108 1.17 -13.49 9.18
CA GLY A 108 0.84 -13.62 10.60
C GLY A 108 -0.66 -13.77 10.87
N LEU A 109 -1.52 -13.12 10.06
CA LEU A 109 -2.97 -13.30 10.14
C LEU A 109 -3.37 -14.72 9.79
N VAL A 110 -2.84 -15.28 8.69
CA VAL A 110 -3.17 -16.66 8.31
C VAL A 110 -2.73 -17.64 9.38
N GLU A 111 -1.48 -17.56 9.85
CA GLU A 111 -0.95 -18.47 10.88
C GLU A 111 -1.84 -18.52 12.13
N ARG A 112 -2.39 -17.36 12.55
CA ARG A 112 -3.29 -17.27 13.70
C ARG A 112 -4.71 -17.74 13.39
N PHE A 113 -5.31 -17.29 12.29
CA PHE A 113 -6.75 -17.44 12.04
C PHE A 113 -7.12 -18.66 11.17
N SER A 114 -6.14 -19.35 10.58
CA SER A 114 -6.37 -20.62 9.88
C SER A 114 -6.09 -21.86 10.75
N ARG A 115 -5.54 -21.69 11.97
CA ARG A 115 -5.09 -22.80 12.83
C ARG A 115 -6.14 -23.87 13.08
N ASP A 116 -7.34 -23.47 13.49
CA ASP A 116 -8.42 -24.39 13.89
C ASP A 116 -9.38 -24.73 12.74
N ARG A 117 -9.00 -24.38 11.50
CA ARG A 117 -9.83 -24.63 10.33
C ARG A 117 -9.54 -25.98 9.71
N PRO A 118 -10.54 -26.64 9.10
CA PRO A 118 -10.30 -27.75 8.19
C PRO A 118 -9.28 -27.34 7.12
N ARG A 119 -8.43 -28.31 6.71
CA ARG A 119 -7.46 -28.07 5.64
C ARG A 119 -8.16 -27.62 4.36
N PHE A 120 -7.55 -26.65 3.69
CA PHE A 120 -8.01 -26.23 2.37
C PHE A 120 -7.74 -27.34 1.36
N ASN A 121 -8.76 -27.67 0.56
CA ASN A 121 -8.65 -28.76 -0.43
C ASN A 121 -8.06 -28.28 -1.75
N ASP A 122 -8.37 -27.04 -2.13
CA ASP A 122 -7.92 -26.44 -3.38
C ASP A 122 -7.67 -24.93 -3.23
N THR A 123 -7.14 -24.32 -4.30
CA THR A 123 -6.91 -22.87 -4.38
C THR A 123 -8.20 -22.08 -4.23
N LEU A 124 -9.33 -22.58 -4.74
CA LEU A 124 -10.58 -21.85 -4.70
C LEU A 124 -11.11 -21.70 -3.27
N ASP A 125 -10.95 -22.73 -2.44
CA ASP A 125 -11.30 -22.70 -1.02
C ASP A 125 -10.45 -21.69 -0.25
N VAL A 126 -9.16 -21.58 -0.57
CA VAL A 126 -8.29 -20.52 -0.05
C VAL A 126 -8.79 -19.13 -0.47
N ILE A 127 -9.14 -18.94 -1.74
CA ILE A 127 -9.66 -17.64 -2.23
C ILE A 127 -10.98 -17.28 -1.54
N LYS A 128 -11.88 -18.24 -1.31
CA LYS A 128 -13.13 -18.01 -0.55
C LYS A 128 -12.86 -17.59 0.89
N PHE A 129 -11.88 -18.21 1.55
CA PHE A 129 -11.42 -17.81 2.88
C PHE A 129 -10.91 -16.37 2.90
N LEU A 130 -10.11 -15.97 1.91
CA LEU A 130 -9.66 -14.58 1.79
C LEU A 130 -10.86 -13.62 1.68
N CYS A 131 -11.82 -13.92 0.81
CA CYS A 131 -12.98 -13.07 0.54
C CYS A 131 -13.93 -12.90 1.74
N LYS A 132 -14.06 -13.91 2.59
CA LYS A 132 -15.04 -13.93 3.69
C LYS A 132 -14.42 -13.70 5.05
N ASP A 133 -13.31 -14.35 5.35
CA ASP A 133 -12.76 -14.38 6.68
C ASP A 133 -11.63 -13.37 6.84
N LEU A 134 -10.62 -13.43 5.97
CA LEU A 134 -9.50 -12.49 6.06
C LEU A 134 -9.96 -11.06 5.79
N TRP A 135 -10.76 -10.85 4.75
CA TRP A 135 -11.28 -9.51 4.42
C TRP A 135 -12.15 -8.94 5.54
N SER A 136 -13.01 -9.78 6.13
CA SER A 136 -13.86 -9.38 7.26
C SER A 136 -13.03 -9.07 8.51
N LEU A 137 -11.94 -9.81 8.73
CA LEU A 137 -11.04 -9.56 9.85
C LEU A 137 -10.31 -8.22 9.73
N VAL A 138 -9.88 -7.84 8.52
CA VAL A 138 -9.09 -6.61 8.30
C VAL A 138 -9.99 -5.39 8.09
N PHE A 139 -11.07 -5.53 7.33
CA PHE A 139 -11.91 -4.40 6.88
C PHE A 139 -13.35 -4.47 7.39
N GLY A 140 -13.71 -5.44 8.24
CA GLY A 140 -15.05 -5.52 8.83
C GLY A 140 -16.17 -5.68 7.80
N LYS A 141 -15.87 -6.26 6.63
CA LYS A 141 -16.83 -6.63 5.58
C LYS A 141 -16.27 -7.74 4.70
N ASN A 142 -17.15 -8.37 3.92
CA ASN A 142 -16.75 -9.37 2.93
C ASN A 142 -16.45 -8.69 1.58
N ILE A 143 -15.71 -9.38 0.71
CA ILE A 143 -15.60 -9.01 -0.70
C ILE A 143 -16.98 -9.14 -1.37
N ASP A 144 -17.36 -8.13 -2.16
CA ASP A 144 -18.68 -8.05 -2.78
C ASP A 144 -18.80 -9.00 -3.98
N ASN A 145 -17.76 -9.09 -4.82
CA ASN A 145 -17.77 -9.97 -5.98
C ASN A 145 -16.45 -10.74 -6.14
N LEU A 146 -16.56 -12.01 -6.52
CA LEU A 146 -15.43 -12.86 -6.91
C LEU A 146 -15.68 -13.41 -8.31
N LYS A 147 -14.83 -13.05 -9.27
CA LYS A 147 -14.77 -13.68 -10.60
C LYS A 147 -13.54 -14.60 -10.66
N THR A 148 -13.68 -15.75 -11.30
CA THR A 148 -12.61 -16.75 -11.40
C THR A 148 -12.43 -17.18 -12.85
N ASN A 149 -11.25 -17.71 -13.16
CA ASN A 149 -10.95 -18.32 -14.45
C ASN A 149 -10.24 -19.67 -14.23
N HIS A 150 -10.45 -20.62 -15.13
CA HIS A 150 -9.80 -21.94 -15.13
C HIS A 150 -8.26 -21.86 -15.27
N ARG A 151 -7.72 -20.68 -15.59
CA ARG A 151 -6.29 -20.39 -15.73
C ARG A 151 -5.63 -19.86 -14.45
N GLY A 152 -6.28 -19.96 -13.29
CA GLY A 152 -5.71 -19.48 -12.02
C GLY A 152 -5.71 -17.95 -11.87
N VAL A 153 -6.68 -17.27 -12.49
CA VAL A 153 -6.89 -15.82 -12.33
C VAL A 153 -8.17 -15.59 -11.54
N TYR A 154 -8.08 -14.75 -10.52
CA TYR A 154 -9.19 -14.38 -9.64
C TYR A 154 -9.28 -12.87 -9.57
N VAL A 155 -10.48 -12.31 -9.67
CA VAL A 155 -10.74 -10.88 -9.57
C VAL A 155 -11.73 -10.65 -8.44
N LEU A 156 -11.26 -9.97 -7.40
CA LEU A 156 -12.00 -9.63 -6.20
C LEU A 156 -12.41 -8.16 -6.31
N THR A 157 -13.68 -7.87 -6.13
CA THR A 157 -14.19 -6.49 -6.18
C THR A 157 -14.81 -6.12 -4.84
N ASP A 158 -14.33 -5.04 -4.26
CA ASP A 158 -14.95 -4.35 -3.14
C ASP A 158 -15.56 -3.04 -3.65
N ASN A 159 -16.89 -2.95 -3.65
CA ASN A 159 -17.63 -1.81 -4.20
C ASN A 159 -17.58 -0.58 -3.27
N ALA A 160 -17.23 -0.78 -2.00
CA ALA A 160 -17.19 0.25 -0.99
C ALA A 160 -16.00 -0.01 -0.05
N PHE A 161 -14.81 0.12 -0.61
CA PHE A 161 -13.56 -0.19 0.07
C PHE A 161 -13.36 0.79 1.23
N ARG A 162 -13.38 0.27 2.46
CA ARG A 162 -13.42 1.10 3.67
C ARG A 162 -12.31 2.16 3.75
N PRO A 163 -11.04 1.88 3.40
CA PRO A 163 -10.00 2.89 3.41
C PRO A 163 -10.30 4.12 2.53
N PHE A 164 -11.13 3.98 1.49
CA PHE A 164 -11.54 5.09 0.64
C PHE A 164 -12.73 5.89 1.17
N SER A 165 -13.53 5.33 2.07
CA SER A 165 -14.76 5.97 2.57
C SER A 165 -14.53 7.33 3.26
N ARG A 166 -13.32 7.57 3.77
CA ARG A 166 -12.95 8.82 4.46
C ARG A 166 -12.01 9.73 3.65
N MET A 167 -11.75 9.37 2.40
CA MET A 167 -10.88 10.16 1.52
C MET A 167 -11.60 11.44 1.09
N SER A 168 -11.17 12.58 1.65
CA SER A 168 -11.67 13.90 1.25
C SER A 168 -10.90 14.38 0.02
N THR A 169 -11.36 14.00 -1.17
CA THR A 169 -10.78 14.46 -2.44
C THR A 169 -11.89 14.91 -3.39
N GLU A 170 -11.60 15.95 -4.16
CA GLU A 170 -12.45 16.39 -5.27
C GLU A 170 -12.61 15.23 -6.27
N THR A 171 -13.85 14.89 -6.63
CA THR A 171 -14.17 13.72 -7.46
C THR A 171 -13.55 13.86 -8.85
N GLY A 172 -12.92 12.80 -9.35
CA GLY A 172 -12.30 12.77 -10.68
C GLY A 172 -11.01 11.95 -10.75
N SER A 173 -10.31 12.04 -11.90
CA SER A 173 -9.08 11.28 -12.17
C SER A 173 -7.96 11.54 -11.16
N GLN A 174 -7.90 12.76 -10.60
CA GLN A 174 -6.92 13.12 -9.57
C GLN A 174 -7.15 12.40 -8.23
N ALA A 175 -8.39 12.04 -7.91
CA ALA A 175 -8.70 11.26 -6.72
C ALA A 175 -8.25 9.81 -6.87
N VAL A 176 -8.48 9.22 -8.06
CA VAL A 176 -8.04 7.86 -8.41
C VAL A 176 -6.53 7.70 -8.27
N LEU A 177 -5.76 8.63 -8.84
CA LEU A 177 -4.29 8.61 -8.76
C LEU A 177 -3.79 8.69 -7.31
N ARG A 178 -4.42 9.52 -6.47
CA ARG A 178 -4.07 9.65 -5.05
C ARG A 178 -4.52 8.46 -4.20
N ALA A 179 -5.55 7.74 -4.62
CA ALA A 179 -6.06 6.57 -3.93
C ALA A 179 -5.25 5.30 -4.21
N GLN A 180 -4.63 5.20 -5.39
CA GLN A 180 -3.91 4.01 -5.84
C GLN A 180 -2.89 3.46 -4.82
N PRO A 181 -2.02 4.28 -4.18
CA PRO A 181 -1.04 3.78 -3.21
C PRO A 181 -1.64 3.08 -1.98
N PHE A 182 -2.88 3.41 -1.60
CA PHE A 182 -3.56 2.79 -0.46
C PHE A 182 -3.96 1.33 -0.73
N LEU A 183 -3.89 0.86 -1.98
CA LEU A 183 -4.14 -0.54 -2.34
C LEU A 183 -2.90 -1.43 -2.18
N TRP A 184 -1.69 -0.86 -2.10
CA TRP A 184 -0.44 -1.63 -2.05
C TRP A 184 -0.29 -2.46 -0.78
N PHE A 185 -0.65 -1.88 0.37
CA PHE A 185 -0.66 -2.62 1.64
C PHE A 185 -1.71 -3.78 1.64
N PRO A 186 -2.98 -3.56 1.24
CA PRO A 186 -3.94 -4.65 1.02
C PRO A 186 -3.46 -5.72 0.02
N CYS A 187 -2.81 -5.33 -1.08
CA CYS A 187 -2.20 -6.28 -2.01
C CYS A 187 -1.18 -7.18 -1.31
N GLY A 188 -0.34 -6.59 -0.46
CA GLY A 188 0.60 -7.32 0.36
C GLY A 188 -0.09 -8.30 1.31
N ILE A 189 -1.14 -7.88 2.01
CA ILE A 189 -1.91 -8.77 2.89
C ILE A 189 -2.40 -10.00 2.12
N ILE A 190 -3.02 -9.80 0.95
CA ILE A 190 -3.52 -10.90 0.11
C ILE A 190 -2.36 -11.80 -0.32
N ARG A 191 -1.25 -11.24 -0.81
CA ARG A 191 -0.12 -12.02 -1.30
C ARG A 191 0.56 -12.81 -0.18
N GLY A 192 0.77 -12.20 0.98
CA GLY A 192 1.36 -12.85 2.15
C GLY A 192 0.48 -13.97 2.70
N ALA A 193 -0.83 -13.75 2.74
CA ALA A 193 -1.79 -14.78 3.12
C ALA A 193 -1.78 -15.98 2.17
N LEU A 194 -1.78 -15.74 0.85
CA LEU A 194 -1.68 -16.80 -0.15
C LEU A 194 -0.38 -17.59 -0.01
N ALA A 195 0.75 -16.90 0.17
CA ALA A 195 2.05 -17.55 0.34
C ALA A 195 2.10 -18.43 1.61
N ALA A 196 1.54 -17.96 2.73
CA ALA A 196 1.43 -18.76 3.97
C ALA A 196 0.56 -20.02 3.80
N LEU A 197 -0.38 -20.01 2.86
CA LEU A 197 -1.21 -21.15 2.48
C LEU A 197 -0.61 -22.00 1.35
N GLY A 198 0.64 -21.74 0.97
CA GLY A 198 1.38 -22.50 -0.05
C GLY A 198 1.05 -22.11 -1.49
N ILE A 199 0.39 -20.97 -1.72
CA ILE A 199 0.00 -20.50 -3.05
C ILE A 199 0.90 -19.33 -3.46
N SER A 200 1.76 -19.56 -4.45
CA SER A 200 2.52 -18.49 -5.09
C SER A 200 1.63 -17.71 -6.05
N ALA A 201 1.51 -16.40 -5.86
CA ALA A 201 0.66 -15.56 -6.70
C ALA A 201 1.21 -14.13 -6.80
N THR A 202 0.85 -13.45 -7.88
CA THR A 202 0.97 -12.00 -8.01
C THR A 202 -0.37 -11.35 -7.73
N VAL A 203 -0.37 -10.21 -7.04
CA VAL A 203 -1.56 -9.42 -6.77
C VAL A 203 -1.36 -8.04 -7.35
N GLN A 204 -2.29 -7.61 -8.19
CA GLN A 204 -2.39 -6.25 -8.71
C GLN A 204 -3.72 -5.66 -8.27
N ALA A 205 -3.79 -4.35 -8.12
CA ALA A 205 -5.03 -3.70 -7.77
C ALA A 205 -5.19 -2.37 -8.48
N GLU A 206 -6.44 -1.98 -8.69
CA GLU A 206 -6.80 -0.77 -9.41
C GLU A 206 -7.99 -0.07 -8.74
N VAL A 207 -8.02 1.25 -8.87
CA VAL A 207 -9.16 2.09 -8.52
C VAL A 207 -9.76 2.61 -9.82
N ASN A 208 -10.97 2.15 -10.17
CA ASN A 208 -11.68 2.66 -11.34
C ASN A 208 -12.54 3.87 -10.98
N GLU A 209 -13.28 3.76 -9.87
CA GLU A 209 -14.14 4.80 -9.33
C GLU A 209 -14.15 4.68 -7.82
N LEU A 210 -14.00 5.80 -7.10
CA LEU A 210 -14.11 5.78 -5.64
C LEU A 210 -15.58 5.61 -5.21
N PRO A 211 -15.86 4.80 -4.18
CA PRO A 211 -14.93 4.15 -3.24
C PRO A 211 -14.60 2.69 -3.59
N ALA A 212 -14.72 2.25 -4.85
CA ALA A 212 -14.48 0.86 -5.22
C ALA A 212 -12.99 0.53 -5.37
N ALA A 213 -12.62 -0.71 -5.08
CA ALA A 213 -11.30 -1.28 -5.30
C ALA A 213 -11.41 -2.67 -5.95
N ILE A 214 -10.52 -2.96 -6.89
CA ILE A 214 -10.44 -4.25 -7.55
C ILE A 214 -9.06 -4.85 -7.30
N PHE A 215 -9.02 -6.11 -6.91
CA PHE A 215 -7.80 -6.89 -6.70
C PHE A 215 -7.77 -8.07 -7.66
N GLN A 216 -6.79 -8.09 -8.55
CA GLN A 216 -6.52 -9.19 -9.46
C GLN A 216 -5.40 -10.07 -8.92
N ILE A 217 -5.73 -11.33 -8.67
CA ILE A 217 -4.81 -12.36 -8.22
C ILE A 217 -4.53 -13.29 -9.40
N LYS A 218 -3.25 -13.53 -9.68
CA LYS A 218 -2.81 -14.52 -10.68
C LYS A 218 -1.90 -15.52 -10.00
N THR A 219 -2.32 -16.77 -9.93
CA THR A 219 -1.51 -17.84 -9.35
C THR A 219 -0.42 -18.25 -10.32
N ILE A 220 0.74 -18.56 -9.75
CA ILE A 220 1.89 -19.11 -10.45
C ILE A 220 1.82 -20.61 -10.19
N ALA A 221 1.66 -21.41 -11.24
CA ALA A 221 1.71 -22.85 -11.10
C ALA A 221 3.07 -23.24 -10.48
N ALA A 222 3.04 -23.99 -9.37
CA ALA A 222 4.26 -24.59 -8.84
C ALA A 222 4.83 -25.50 -9.93
N LYS A 223 6.08 -25.29 -10.31
CA LYS A 223 6.76 -26.16 -11.27
C LYS A 223 6.82 -27.57 -10.62
N PRO A 224 6.37 -28.62 -11.33
CA PRO A 224 6.32 -29.97 -10.77
C PRO A 224 7.70 -30.49 -10.38
#